data_AF-A0A2N2RL46-F1
#
_entry.id   AF-A0A2N2RL46-F1
#
_cell.length_a   1.000
_cell.length_b   1.000
_cell.length_c   1.000
_cell.angle_alpha   90.00
_cell.angle_beta   90.00
_cell.angle_gamma   90.00
#
_symmetry.space_group_name_H-M   'P 1'
#
loop_
_entity.id
_entity.type
_entity.pdbx_description
1 polymer ?
#
loop_
_entity_poly.entity_id
_entity_poly.type
_entity_poly.pdbx_seq_one_letter_code
_entity_poly.pdbx_strand_id
1 'polypeptide(L)'
;MLFSNEYLARLKDNPIEGCQQVCATTLGRLSTDTDHWTPADHRMLCEAFAIVSTLVESGLLPIQLPTPEVRGRTMDDCTALNHYLTQARRLSGELQTRQHLTDLKADMRAAMALRDGYRFNATELKRLRDLAFQLHSALSTPQATVEPLRRQLRDQLQALVASLRPVMPHLHIFWQLLGEARLLGTLKDEKAPQLLGWLGEMSDIVWHAQARMQGLPAVGHAPAMDFMQAPQPPAPSEPARRLA
;
A
#
# COMPACT_ATOMS: atom_id res chain seq x y z
N MET A 1 -23.74 -10.01 -32.93
CA MET A 1 -22.97 -9.60 -31.76
C MET A 1 -23.94 -9.52 -30.59
N LEU A 2 -23.68 -10.34 -29.59
CA LEU A 2 -24.41 -10.45 -28.33
C LEU A 2 -24.17 -9.24 -27.43
N PHE A 3 -23.00 -8.59 -27.54
CA PHE A 3 -22.61 -7.45 -26.70
C PHE A 3 -22.42 -6.17 -27.52
N SER A 4 -22.85 -5.03 -26.98
CA SER A 4 -22.73 -3.72 -27.62
C SER A 4 -21.35 -3.11 -27.41
N ASN A 5 -20.90 -2.24 -28.32
CA ASN A 5 -19.62 -1.54 -28.18
C ASN A 5 -19.55 -0.66 -26.92
N GLU A 6 -20.69 -0.10 -26.50
CA GLU A 6 -20.78 0.66 -25.25
C GLU A 6 -20.53 -0.23 -24.02
N TYR A 7 -21.06 -1.46 -24.03
CA TYR A 7 -20.81 -2.44 -22.98
C TYR A 7 -19.33 -2.84 -22.91
N LEU A 8 -18.69 -3.06 -24.07
CA LEU A 8 -17.26 -3.36 -24.14
C LEU A 8 -16.38 -2.20 -23.63
N ALA A 9 -16.80 -0.95 -23.81
CA ALA A 9 -16.09 0.21 -23.27
C ALA A 9 -16.11 0.22 -21.73
N ARG A 10 -17.27 -0.10 -21.12
CA ARG A 10 -17.45 -0.15 -19.66
C ARG A 10 -16.75 -1.33 -18.99
N LEU A 11 -16.42 -2.37 -19.75
CA LEU A 11 -15.73 -3.56 -19.23
C LEU A 11 -14.34 -3.25 -18.67
N LYS A 12 -13.72 -2.15 -19.11
CA LYS A 12 -12.42 -1.69 -18.59
C LYS A 12 -12.49 -1.20 -17.16
N ASP A 13 -13.62 -0.60 -16.77
CA ASP A 13 -13.78 0.03 -15.46
C ASP A 13 -14.07 -1.02 -14.38
N ASN A 14 -14.72 -2.14 -14.74
CA ASN A 14 -15.01 -3.23 -13.82
C ASN A 14 -14.92 -4.60 -14.53
N PRO A 15 -13.69 -5.13 -14.73
CA PRO A 15 -13.46 -6.35 -15.51
C PRO A 15 -13.98 -7.61 -14.83
N ILE A 16 -14.03 -7.65 -13.50
CA ILE A 16 -14.52 -8.81 -12.73
C ILE A 16 -16.03 -8.97 -12.91
N GLU A 17 -16.79 -7.91 -12.66
CA GLU A 17 -18.25 -7.91 -12.83
C GLU A 17 -18.65 -8.08 -14.30
N GLY A 18 -17.94 -7.40 -15.21
CA GLY A 18 -18.15 -7.53 -16.64
C GLY A 18 -17.94 -8.96 -17.14
N CYS A 19 -16.89 -9.65 -16.68
CA CYS A 19 -16.66 -11.07 -17.00
C CYS A 19 -17.81 -11.96 -16.52
N GLN A 20 -18.29 -11.77 -15.28
CA GLN A 20 -19.42 -12.54 -14.77
C GLN A 20 -20.69 -12.32 -15.58
N GLN A 21 -20.98 -11.07 -15.95
CA GLN A 21 -22.16 -10.72 -16.72
C GLN A 21 -22.08 -11.29 -18.15
N VAL A 22 -20.91 -11.26 -18.79
CA VAL A 22 -20.68 -11.93 -20.08
C VAL A 22 -20.95 -13.42 -19.97
N CYS A 23 -20.38 -14.08 -18.97
CA CYS A 23 -20.55 -15.52 -18.78
C CYS A 23 -21.99 -15.87 -18.43
N ALA A 24 -22.64 -15.13 -17.53
CA ALA A 24 -24.02 -15.37 -17.12
C ALA A 24 -25.01 -15.16 -18.27
N THR A 25 -24.83 -14.09 -19.06
CA THR A 25 -25.68 -13.80 -20.22
C THR A 25 -25.53 -14.86 -21.30
N THR A 26 -24.29 -15.31 -21.56
CA THR A 26 -24.02 -16.33 -22.58
C THR A 26 -24.58 -17.68 -22.13
N LEU A 27 -24.20 -18.15 -20.94
CA LEU A 27 -24.63 -19.44 -20.41
C LEU A 27 -26.15 -19.51 -20.18
N GLY A 28 -26.79 -18.40 -19.83
CA GLY A 28 -28.24 -18.32 -19.66
C GLY A 28 -29.04 -18.29 -20.97
N ARG A 29 -28.39 -18.03 -22.12
CA ARG A 29 -29.00 -18.04 -23.45
C ARG A 29 -28.77 -19.33 -24.23
N LEU A 30 -27.88 -20.20 -23.75
CA LEU A 30 -27.69 -21.54 -24.32
C LEU A 30 -28.97 -22.35 -24.12
N SER A 31 -29.37 -23.12 -25.12
CA SER A 31 -30.50 -24.04 -24.99
C SER A 31 -30.23 -25.07 -23.89
N THR A 32 -31.22 -25.35 -23.06
CA THR A 32 -31.15 -26.37 -22.00
C THR A 32 -31.01 -27.80 -22.53
N ASP A 33 -31.25 -28.04 -23.82
CA ASP A 33 -30.94 -29.30 -24.48
C ASP A 33 -29.43 -29.39 -24.75
N THR A 34 -28.73 -30.06 -23.83
CA THR A 34 -27.26 -30.26 -23.89
C THR A 34 -26.80 -31.20 -24.99
N ASP A 35 -27.72 -31.92 -25.65
CA ASP A 35 -27.38 -32.97 -26.60
C ASP A 35 -27.11 -32.45 -28.02
N HIS A 36 -27.47 -31.20 -28.35
CA HIS A 36 -27.30 -30.66 -29.70
C HIS A 36 -26.84 -29.21 -29.68
N TRP A 37 -25.54 -28.96 -29.79
CA TRP A 37 -25.02 -27.61 -30.03
C TRP A 37 -25.46 -27.08 -31.39
N THR A 38 -26.07 -25.90 -31.41
CA THR A 38 -26.46 -25.23 -32.66
C THR A 38 -25.34 -24.32 -33.18
N PRO A 39 -25.34 -23.97 -34.48
CA PRO A 39 -24.45 -22.94 -35.02
C PRO A 39 -24.67 -21.55 -34.40
N ALA A 40 -25.82 -21.32 -33.76
CA ALA A 40 -26.07 -20.10 -33.00
C ALA A 40 -25.33 -20.14 -31.66
N ASP A 41 -25.38 -21.26 -30.94
CA ASP A 41 -24.66 -21.46 -29.67
C ASP A 41 -23.15 -21.32 -29.86
N HIS A 42 -22.61 -21.93 -30.91
CA HIS A 42 -21.19 -21.81 -31.25
C HIS A 42 -20.78 -20.35 -31.44
N ARG A 43 -21.57 -19.55 -32.18
CA ARG A 43 -21.28 -18.12 -32.38
C ARG A 43 -21.32 -17.33 -31.08
N MET A 44 -22.29 -17.61 -30.20
CA MET A 44 -22.40 -16.95 -28.89
C MET A 44 -21.21 -17.30 -27.99
N LEU A 45 -20.82 -18.58 -27.96
CA LEU A 45 -19.69 -19.08 -27.18
C LEU A 45 -18.37 -18.47 -27.67
N CYS A 46 -18.13 -18.41 -28.99
CA CYS A 46 -16.94 -17.77 -29.55
C CYS A 46 -16.86 -16.28 -29.21
N GLU A 47 -17.98 -15.55 -29.30
CA GLU A 47 -18.01 -14.12 -28.97
C GLU A 47 -17.70 -13.87 -27.49
N ALA A 48 -18.33 -14.63 -26.59
CA ALA A 48 -18.06 -14.53 -25.17
C ALA A 48 -16.63 -14.94 -24.81
N PHE A 49 -16.11 -16.00 -25.45
CA PHE A 49 -14.74 -16.44 -25.30
C PHE A 49 -13.75 -15.36 -25.70
N ALA A 50 -13.92 -14.74 -26.88
CA ALA A 50 -13.03 -13.69 -27.34
C ALA A 50 -12.96 -12.50 -26.37
N ILE A 51 -14.10 -12.13 -25.77
CA ILE A 51 -14.15 -11.06 -24.76
C ILE A 51 -13.38 -11.49 -23.50
N VAL A 52 -13.71 -12.66 -22.93
CA VAL A 52 -13.10 -13.13 -21.69
C VAL A 52 -11.60 -13.40 -21.85
N SER A 53 -11.18 -14.02 -22.96
CA SER A 53 -9.76 -14.26 -23.22
C SER A 53 -8.98 -12.96 -23.34
N THR A 54 -9.54 -11.95 -24.02
CA THR A 54 -8.91 -10.63 -24.13
C THR A 54 -8.71 -9.97 -22.76
N LEU A 55 -9.66 -10.08 -21.83
CA LEU A 55 -9.52 -9.54 -20.47
C LEU A 55 -8.42 -10.24 -19.66
N VAL A 56 -8.28 -11.55 -19.85
CA VAL A 56 -7.26 -12.36 -19.18
C VAL A 56 -5.88 -12.03 -19.78
N GLU A 57 -5.76 -12.03 -21.11
CA GLU A 57 -4.53 -11.72 -21.83
C GLU A 57 -4.04 -10.28 -21.59
N SER A 58 -4.96 -9.32 -21.44
CA SER A 58 -4.61 -7.94 -21.10
C SER A 58 -4.23 -7.74 -19.62
N GLY A 59 -4.33 -8.78 -18.79
CA GLY A 59 -4.04 -8.72 -17.35
C GLY A 59 -5.08 -7.94 -16.53
N LEU A 60 -6.24 -7.59 -17.11
CA LEU A 60 -7.32 -6.90 -16.40
C LEU A 60 -8.08 -7.85 -15.48
N LEU A 61 -8.10 -9.15 -15.82
CA LEU A 61 -8.69 -10.20 -15.01
C LEU A 61 -7.58 -11.13 -14.49
N PRO A 62 -7.22 -11.06 -13.19
CA PRO A 62 -6.10 -11.82 -12.63
C PRO A 62 -6.48 -13.28 -12.34
N ILE A 63 -6.91 -14.01 -13.37
CA ILE A 63 -7.24 -15.44 -13.31
C ILE A 63 -6.35 -16.21 -14.28
N GLN A 64 -6.02 -17.45 -13.89
CA GLN A 64 -5.29 -18.38 -14.76
C GLN A 64 -6.27 -19.41 -15.29
N LEU A 65 -6.44 -19.46 -16.60
CA LEU A 65 -7.29 -20.42 -17.29
C LEU A 65 -6.52 -21.04 -18.46
N PRO A 66 -6.65 -22.35 -18.69
CA PRO A 66 -6.13 -22.98 -19.91
C PRO A 66 -6.94 -22.50 -21.12
N THR A 67 -6.27 -21.90 -22.10
CA THR A 67 -6.92 -21.44 -23.33
C THR A 67 -7.29 -22.64 -24.21
N PRO A 68 -8.57 -22.83 -24.57
CA PRO A 68 -8.99 -23.90 -25.47
C PRO A 68 -8.55 -23.61 -26.91
N GLU A 69 -8.16 -24.66 -27.64
CA GLU A 69 -7.91 -24.58 -29.08
C GLU A 69 -9.22 -24.80 -29.86
N VAL A 70 -9.64 -23.82 -30.64
CA VAL A 70 -10.82 -23.92 -31.52
C VAL A 70 -10.39 -24.52 -32.86
N ARG A 71 -10.89 -25.70 -33.21
CA ARG A 71 -10.44 -26.49 -34.38
C ARG A 71 -11.46 -26.53 -35.54
N GLY A 72 -12.60 -25.85 -35.40
CA GLY A 72 -13.68 -25.83 -36.38
C GLY A 72 -14.64 -27.02 -36.28
N ARG A 73 -14.56 -27.80 -35.20
CA ARG A 73 -15.47 -28.91 -34.91
C ARG A 73 -16.51 -28.42 -33.91
N THR A 74 -17.70 -28.08 -34.41
CA THR A 74 -18.74 -27.39 -33.63
C THR A 74 -19.04 -28.05 -32.28
N MET A 75 -19.15 -29.39 -32.23
CA MET A 75 -19.41 -30.11 -30.97
C MET A 75 -18.26 -29.98 -29.95
N ASP A 76 -17.03 -30.29 -30.38
CA ASP A 76 -15.85 -30.27 -29.52
C ASP A 76 -15.55 -28.84 -29.06
N ASP A 77 -15.61 -27.88 -29.99
CA ASP A 77 -15.36 -26.46 -29.73
C ASP A 77 -16.40 -25.89 -28.77
N CYS A 78 -17.70 -26.12 -28.97
CA CYS A 78 -18.72 -25.63 -28.05
C CYS A 78 -18.54 -26.19 -26.64
N THR A 79 -18.19 -27.48 -26.52
CA THR A 79 -17.97 -28.13 -25.23
C THR A 79 -16.77 -27.52 -24.50
N ALA A 80 -15.65 -27.30 -25.22
CA ALA A 80 -14.45 -26.69 -24.67
C ALA A 80 -14.68 -25.22 -24.27
N LEU A 81 -15.37 -24.44 -25.11
CA LEU A 81 -15.69 -23.03 -24.84
C LEU A 81 -16.67 -22.88 -23.66
N ASN A 82 -17.70 -23.73 -23.61
CA ASN A 82 -18.65 -23.75 -22.49
C ASN A 82 -17.95 -24.07 -21.17
N HIS A 83 -17.06 -25.06 -21.17
CA HIS A 83 -16.25 -25.39 -20.00
C HIS A 83 -15.34 -24.22 -19.58
N TYR A 84 -14.65 -23.58 -20.54
CA TYR A 84 -13.82 -22.41 -20.28
C TYR A 84 -14.62 -21.26 -19.64
N LEU A 85 -15.77 -20.89 -20.21
CA LEU A 85 -16.62 -19.81 -19.70
C LEU A 85 -17.21 -20.14 -18.31
N THR A 86 -17.55 -21.40 -18.07
CA THR A 86 -18.00 -21.86 -16.74
C THR A 86 -16.90 -21.72 -15.70
N GLN A 87 -15.66 -22.09 -16.04
CA GLN A 87 -14.51 -21.89 -15.17
C GLN A 87 -14.20 -20.41 -14.93
N ALA A 88 -14.22 -19.59 -15.98
CA ALA A 88 -14.03 -18.14 -15.90
C ALA A 88 -15.06 -17.49 -14.97
N ARG A 89 -16.34 -17.87 -15.09
CA ARG A 89 -17.42 -17.42 -14.21
C ARG A 89 -17.18 -17.81 -12.76
N ARG A 90 -16.75 -19.05 -12.50
CA ARG A 90 -16.46 -19.53 -11.14
C ARG A 90 -15.32 -18.72 -10.51
N LEU A 91 -14.19 -18.60 -11.20
CA LEU A 91 -13.01 -17.91 -10.67
C LEU A 91 -13.25 -16.41 -10.48
N SER A 92 -13.93 -15.75 -11.42
CA SER A 92 -14.33 -14.34 -11.24
C SER A 92 -15.31 -14.16 -10.07
N GLY A 93 -16.20 -15.12 -9.80
CA GLY A 93 -17.03 -15.19 -8.59
C GLY A 93 -16.24 -15.30 -7.29
N GLU A 94 -15.20 -16.14 -7.27
CA GLU A 94 -14.32 -16.24 -6.11
C GLU A 94 -13.58 -14.93 -5.85
N LEU A 95 -13.09 -14.25 -6.89
CA LEU A 95 -12.45 -12.94 -6.77
C LEU A 95 -13.40 -11.88 -6.24
N GLN A 96 -14.61 -11.79 -6.80
CA GLN A 96 -15.62 -10.83 -6.34
C GLN A 96 -16.00 -11.07 -4.87
N THR A 97 -16.18 -12.33 -4.47
CA THR A 97 -16.49 -12.69 -3.08
C THR A 97 -15.36 -12.30 -2.13
N ARG A 98 -14.09 -12.51 -2.53
CA ARG A 98 -12.93 -12.09 -1.75
C ARG A 98 -12.84 -10.57 -1.61
N GLN A 99 -13.11 -9.84 -2.69
CA GLN A 99 -13.14 -8.38 -2.67
C GLN A 99 -14.23 -7.89 -1.71
N HIS A 100 -15.45 -8.40 -1.86
CA HIS A 100 -16.57 -8.03 -0.98
C HIS A 100 -16.30 -8.35 0.50
N LEU A 101 -15.70 -9.50 0.79
CA LEU A 101 -15.29 -9.84 2.16
C LEU A 101 -14.25 -8.87 2.70
N THR A 102 -13.33 -8.40 1.86
CA THR A 102 -12.28 -7.45 2.23
C THR A 102 -12.89 -6.09 2.55
N ASP A 103 -13.82 -5.63 1.71
CA ASP A 103 -14.54 -4.37 1.90
C ASP A 103 -15.40 -4.44 3.17
N LEU A 104 -16.15 -5.52 3.36
CA LEU A 104 -16.94 -5.74 4.58
C LEU A 104 -16.06 -5.77 5.84
N LYS A 105 -14.88 -6.40 5.78
CA LYS A 105 -13.92 -6.38 6.89
C LYS A 105 -13.40 -4.96 7.17
N ALA A 106 -13.17 -4.16 6.14
CA ALA A 106 -12.77 -2.76 6.30
C ALA A 106 -13.88 -1.93 6.96
N ASP A 107 -15.12 -2.10 6.49
CA ASP A 107 -16.30 -1.42 7.05
C ASP A 107 -16.53 -1.81 8.51
N MET A 108 -16.46 -3.12 8.83
CA MET A 108 -16.61 -3.60 10.21
C MET A 108 -15.47 -3.11 11.11
N ARG A 109 -14.23 -3.03 10.62
CA ARG A 109 -13.12 -2.43 11.38
C ARG A 109 -13.39 -0.96 11.67
N ALA A 110 -13.87 -0.20 10.69
CA ALA A 110 -14.24 1.19 10.85
C ALA A 110 -15.38 1.37 11.85
N ALA A 111 -16.43 0.54 11.75
CA ALA A 111 -17.61 0.56 12.61
C ALA A 111 -17.30 0.18 14.06
N MET A 112 -16.43 -0.82 14.29
CA MET A 112 -16.02 -1.26 15.63
C MET A 112 -14.99 -0.33 16.27
N ALA A 113 -14.64 0.78 15.62
CA ALA A 113 -13.56 1.66 16.04
C ALA A 113 -12.25 0.90 16.35
N LEU A 114 -11.99 -0.21 15.64
CA LEU A 114 -10.66 -0.78 15.48
C LEU A 114 -9.87 0.18 14.58
N ARG A 115 -9.70 1.42 15.04
CA ARG A 115 -9.08 2.51 14.30
C ARG A 115 -7.58 2.32 14.35
N ASP A 116 -6.99 2.31 13.17
CA ASP A 116 -5.56 2.37 12.94
C ASP A 116 -4.97 3.52 13.76
N GLY A 117 -4.09 3.16 14.69
CA GLY A 117 -3.39 4.11 15.52
C GLY A 117 -2.08 3.50 15.94
N TYR A 118 -1.05 4.34 15.97
CA TYR A 118 0.26 3.94 16.45
C TYR A 118 0.13 3.60 17.93
N ARG A 119 0.36 2.32 18.25
CA ARG A 119 0.25 1.80 19.62
C ARG A 119 1.60 1.87 20.28
N PHE A 120 1.66 2.66 21.34
CA PHE A 120 2.82 2.75 22.22
C PHE A 120 2.56 1.93 23.48
N ASN A 121 3.52 1.12 23.88
CA ASN A 121 3.50 0.50 25.19
C ASN A 121 3.86 1.55 26.27
N ALA A 122 3.66 1.21 27.55
CA ALA A 122 3.88 2.15 28.65
C ALA A 122 5.34 2.64 28.72
N THR A 123 6.30 1.78 28.39
CA THR A 123 7.74 2.09 28.41
C THR A 123 8.11 3.06 27.30
N GLU A 124 7.61 2.84 26.08
CA GLU A 124 7.80 3.72 24.92
C GLU A 124 7.16 5.08 25.13
N LEU A 125 5.93 5.11 25.65
CA LEU A 125 5.25 6.36 25.95
C LEU A 125 6.01 7.17 27.00
N LYS A 126 6.54 6.50 28.03
CA LYS A 126 7.41 7.14 29.03
C LYS A 126 8.68 7.69 28.37
N ARG A 127 9.34 6.89 27.53
CA ARG A 127 10.59 7.30 26.88
C ARG A 127 10.39 8.47 25.91
N LEU A 128 9.32 8.47 25.12
CA LEU A 128 8.96 9.60 24.25
C LEU A 128 8.74 10.89 25.04
N ARG A 129 8.13 10.81 26.23
CA ARG A 129 7.94 11.96 27.11
C ARG A 129 9.28 12.46 27.68
N ASP A 130 10.15 11.55 28.09
CA ASP A 130 11.47 11.90 28.62
C ASP A 130 12.32 12.59 27.53
N LEU A 131 12.31 12.08 26.30
CA LEU A 131 13.01 12.67 25.16
C LEU A 131 12.43 14.03 24.77
N ALA A 132 11.11 14.17 24.77
CA ALA A 132 10.47 15.46 24.51
C ALA A 132 10.82 16.49 25.58
N PHE A 133 10.91 16.10 26.85
CA PHE A 133 11.36 16.99 27.92
C PHE A 133 12.83 17.42 27.74
N GLN A 134 13.71 16.50 27.37
CA GLN A 134 15.12 16.79 27.08
C GLN A 134 15.26 17.78 25.92
N LEU A 135 14.54 17.55 24.81
CA LEU A 135 14.49 18.45 23.66
C LEU A 135 13.98 19.84 24.06
N HIS A 136 12.90 19.93 24.84
CA HIS A 136 12.34 21.21 25.28
C HIS A 136 13.34 22.00 26.15
N SER A 137 14.02 21.32 27.07
CA SER A 137 15.04 21.93 27.94
C SER A 137 16.21 22.51 27.13
N ALA A 138 16.74 21.75 26.18
CA ALA A 138 17.84 22.21 25.33
C ALA A 138 17.44 23.37 24.39
N LEU A 139 16.22 23.33 23.83
CA LEU A 139 15.63 24.40 23.02
C LEU A 139 15.21 25.64 23.84
N SER A 140 15.35 25.61 25.16
CA SER A 140 15.06 26.76 26.04
C SER A 140 16.31 27.62 26.30
N THR A 141 17.53 27.09 26.14
CA THR A 141 18.77 27.87 26.35
C THR A 141 18.97 28.88 25.21
N PRO A 142 19.05 30.19 25.43
CA PRO A 142 19.18 31.17 24.36
C PRO A 142 20.56 31.08 23.68
N GLN A 143 20.55 30.94 22.35
CA GLN A 143 21.69 31.20 21.47
C GLN A 143 21.19 32.17 20.38
N ALA A 144 21.96 33.25 20.14
CA ALA A 144 21.47 34.47 19.50
C ALA A 144 21.10 34.36 18.01
N THR A 145 21.40 33.26 17.32
CA THR A 145 21.35 33.16 15.85
C THR A 145 20.22 32.29 15.28
N VAL A 146 19.41 31.62 16.11
CA VAL A 146 18.46 30.56 15.65
C VAL A 146 17.03 30.72 16.21
N GLU A 147 16.70 31.89 16.77
CA GLU A 147 15.46 32.08 17.54
C GLU A 147 14.13 31.76 16.81
N PRO A 148 13.92 32.06 15.51
CA PRO A 148 12.67 31.70 14.83
C PRO A 148 12.50 30.17 14.67
N LEU A 149 13.55 29.46 14.26
CA LEU A 149 13.54 27.99 14.12
C LEU A 149 13.33 27.31 15.47
N ARG A 150 13.98 27.81 16.53
CA ARG A 150 13.79 27.30 17.90
C ARG A 150 12.35 27.45 18.38
N ARG A 151 11.71 28.58 18.09
CA ARG A 151 10.31 28.82 18.46
C ARG A 151 9.39 27.83 17.75
N GLN A 152 9.58 27.65 16.45
CA GLN A 152 8.81 26.70 15.65
C GLN A 152 8.95 25.25 16.14
N LEU A 153 10.18 24.80 16.40
CA LEU A 153 10.44 23.49 16.97
C LEU A 153 9.81 23.30 18.35
N ARG A 154 9.80 24.34 19.19
CA ARG A 154 9.17 24.29 20.51
C ARG A 154 7.65 24.16 20.41
N ASP A 155 7.03 24.93 19.53
CA ASP A 155 5.58 24.89 19.31
C ASP A 155 5.14 23.51 18.79
N GLN A 156 5.90 22.94 17.85
CA GLN A 156 5.65 21.58 17.35
C GLN A 156 5.90 20.50 18.40
N LEU A 157 6.94 20.64 19.20
CA LEU A 157 7.22 19.70 20.30
C LEU A 157 6.12 19.74 21.35
N GLN A 158 5.59 20.93 21.67
CA GLN A 158 4.47 21.08 22.60
C GLN A 158 3.18 20.46 22.04
N ALA A 159 2.91 20.65 20.75
CA ALA A 159 1.81 19.99 20.05
C ALA A 159 1.96 18.46 20.06
N LEU A 160 3.18 17.95 19.85
CA LEU A 160 3.49 16.53 19.92
C LEU A 160 3.20 16.00 21.33
N VAL A 161 3.74 16.63 22.37
CA VAL A 161 3.54 16.23 23.77
C VAL A 161 2.06 16.21 24.15
N ALA A 162 1.29 17.22 23.74
CA ALA A 162 -0.15 17.27 23.97
C ALA A 162 -0.92 16.14 23.27
N SER A 163 -0.38 15.64 22.16
CA SER A 163 -0.96 14.54 21.38
C SER A 163 -0.55 13.14 21.84
N LEU A 164 0.52 13.01 22.66
CA LEU A 164 1.08 11.73 23.11
C LEU A 164 0.09 10.96 23.99
N ARG A 165 -0.54 9.95 23.37
CA ARG A 165 -1.49 9.02 23.98
C ARG A 165 -1.07 7.57 23.68
N PRO A 166 -1.55 6.58 24.46
CA PRO A 166 -1.24 5.16 24.19
C PRO A 166 -1.60 4.70 22.78
N VAL A 167 -2.62 5.32 22.19
CA VAL A 167 -3.00 5.16 20.78
C VAL A 167 -3.02 6.54 20.15
N MET A 168 -2.16 6.76 19.15
CA MET A 168 -2.15 8.00 18.38
C MET A 168 -2.74 7.78 16.99
N PRO A 169 -3.77 8.53 16.57
CA PRO A 169 -4.38 8.37 15.25
C PRO A 169 -3.49 8.91 14.12
N HIS A 170 -2.64 9.92 14.40
CA HIS A 170 -1.80 10.56 13.39
C HIS A 170 -0.43 10.90 13.96
N LEU A 171 0.63 10.60 13.19
CA LEU A 171 2.01 11.01 13.48
C LEU A 171 2.50 12.17 12.63
N HIS A 172 1.61 12.89 11.95
CA HIS A 172 2.01 13.99 11.06
C HIS A 172 2.84 15.06 11.80
N ILE A 173 2.47 15.39 13.03
CA ILE A 173 3.19 16.34 13.90
C ILE A 173 4.62 15.87 14.16
N PHE A 174 4.82 14.56 14.35
CA PHE A 174 6.14 13.98 14.55
C PHE A 174 7.03 14.12 13.31
N TRP A 175 6.48 13.82 12.12
CA TRP A 175 7.24 13.93 10.87
C TRP A 175 7.55 15.38 10.48
N GLN A 176 6.66 16.32 10.81
CA GLN A 176 6.91 17.75 10.67
C GLN A 176 8.06 18.22 11.56
N LEU A 177 8.03 17.84 12.86
CA LEU A 177 9.11 18.11 13.81
C LEU A 177 10.44 17.55 13.31
N LEU A 178 10.44 16.32 12.80
CA LEU A 178 11.63 15.69 12.27
C LEU A 178 12.17 16.46 11.07
N GLY A 179 11.29 16.85 10.13
CA GLY A 179 11.66 17.61 8.94
C GLY A 179 12.32 18.95 9.26
N GLU A 180 11.77 19.70 10.21
CA GLU A 180 12.31 20.99 10.64
C GLU A 180 13.61 20.85 11.41
N ALA A 181 13.71 19.82 12.25
CA ALA A 181 14.90 19.58 13.04
C ALA A 181 16.12 19.21 12.18
N ARG A 182 15.94 18.76 10.93
CA ARG A 182 17.05 18.57 9.97
C ARG A 182 17.81 19.86 9.70
N LEU A 183 17.14 21.01 9.81
CA LEU A 183 17.80 22.31 9.68
C LEU A 183 18.81 22.54 10.81
N LEU A 184 18.64 21.92 11.99
CA LEU A 184 19.64 21.97 13.07
C LEU A 184 20.97 21.35 12.64
N GLY A 185 20.95 20.30 11.82
CA GLY A 185 22.18 19.67 11.30
C GLY A 185 22.97 20.56 10.34
N THR A 186 22.32 21.58 9.76
CA THR A 186 23.00 22.57 8.90
C THR A 186 23.61 23.72 9.71
N LEU A 187 23.23 23.86 10.97
CA LEU A 187 23.71 24.91 11.85
C LEU A 187 24.98 24.44 12.57
N LYS A 188 25.97 25.32 12.67
CA LYS A 188 27.18 25.10 13.50
C LYS A 188 26.89 25.32 14.98
N ASP A 189 25.82 24.71 15.49
CA ASP A 189 25.48 24.72 16.92
C ASP A 189 26.07 23.49 17.59
N GLU A 190 26.81 23.70 18.68
CA GLU A 190 27.39 22.65 19.49
C GLU A 190 26.35 21.68 20.05
N LYS A 191 25.08 22.12 20.20
CA LYS A 191 23.99 21.29 20.72
C LYS A 191 23.24 20.51 19.63
N ALA A 192 23.44 20.82 18.35
CA ALA A 192 22.71 20.18 17.26
C ALA A 192 22.88 18.64 17.22
N PRO A 193 24.08 18.05 17.43
CA PRO A 193 24.24 16.60 17.43
C PRO A 193 23.43 15.90 18.53
N GLN A 194 23.34 16.51 19.71
CA GLN A 194 22.58 15.97 20.83
C GLN A 194 21.07 15.99 20.55
N LEU A 195 20.56 17.10 20.00
CA LEU A 195 19.15 17.24 19.61
C LEU A 195 18.76 16.21 18.54
N LEU A 196 19.60 16.04 17.52
CA LEU A 196 19.40 15.04 16.47
C LEU A 196 19.43 13.61 17.01
N GLY A 197 20.29 13.33 18.01
CA GLY A 197 20.33 12.04 18.68
C GLY A 197 19.01 11.70 19.39
N TRP A 198 18.43 12.65 20.12
CA TRP A 198 17.14 12.44 20.79
C TRP A 198 15.99 12.26 19.80
N LEU A 199 15.96 13.03 18.71
CA LEU A 199 14.96 12.87 17.66
C LEU A 199 15.10 11.55 16.90
N GLY A 200 16.33 11.07 16.74
CA GLY A 200 16.59 9.75 16.18
C GLY A 200 16.00 8.64 17.03
N GLU A 201 16.23 8.70 18.35
CA GLU A 201 15.65 7.73 19.27
C GLU A 201 14.11 7.79 19.29
N MET A 202 13.52 9.00 19.22
CA MET A 202 12.07 9.14 19.06
C MET A 202 11.58 8.51 17.75
N SER A 203 12.34 8.67 16.67
CA SER A 203 12.03 8.10 15.35
C SER A 203 12.04 6.59 15.38
N ASP A 204 12.99 5.98 16.09
CA ASP A 204 13.03 4.53 16.26
C ASP A 204 11.81 4.02 17.01
N ILE A 205 11.43 4.65 18.12
CA ILE A 205 10.24 4.26 18.88
C ILE A 205 8.98 4.33 18.01
N VAL A 206 8.84 5.42 17.25
CA VAL A 206 7.75 5.63 16.31
C VAL A 206 7.73 4.58 15.20
N TRP A 207 8.89 4.25 14.63
CA TRP A 207 9.06 3.24 13.59
C TRP A 207 8.65 1.85 14.08
N HIS A 208 9.06 1.47 15.29
CA HIS A 208 8.65 0.20 15.90
C HIS A 208 7.13 0.14 16.14
N ALA A 209 6.53 1.25 16.58
CA ALA A 209 5.07 1.35 16.73
C ALA A 209 4.35 1.21 15.37
N GLN A 210 4.91 1.77 14.30
CA GLN A 210 4.40 1.63 12.93
C GLN A 210 4.54 0.19 12.41
N ALA A 211 5.71 -0.43 12.57
CA ALA A 211 5.95 -1.80 12.15
C ALA A 211 4.97 -2.78 12.83
N ARG A 212 4.73 -2.60 14.14
CA ARG A 212 3.72 -3.38 14.87
C ARG A 212 2.30 -3.17 14.35
N MET A 213 1.93 -1.93 14.03
CA MET A 213 0.61 -1.63 13.47
C MET A 213 0.43 -2.29 12.09
N GLN A 214 1.49 -2.35 11.28
CA GLN A 214 1.49 -2.93 9.94
C GLN A 214 1.75 -4.45 9.92
N GLY A 215 1.98 -5.07 11.08
CA GLY A 215 2.33 -6.50 11.17
C GLY A 215 3.69 -6.85 10.55
N LEU A 216 4.58 -5.86 10.39
CA LEU A 216 5.92 -6.04 9.83
C LEU A 216 6.91 -6.48 10.92
N PRO A 217 7.92 -7.29 10.57
CA PRO A 217 9.02 -7.57 11.49
C PRO A 217 9.77 -6.27 11.78
N ALA A 218 9.81 -5.86 13.05
CA ALA A 218 10.54 -4.67 13.49
C ALA A 218 12.05 -4.97 13.49
N VAL A 219 12.68 -4.93 12.32
CA VAL A 219 14.12 -5.14 12.17
C VAL A 219 14.74 -3.82 11.69
N GLY A 220 15.66 -3.28 12.50
CA GLY A 220 16.46 -2.10 12.13
C GLY A 220 15.99 -0.78 12.75
N HIS A 221 16.73 0.29 12.40
CA HIS A 221 16.44 1.67 12.79
C HIS A 221 15.47 2.32 11.78
N ALA A 222 14.84 3.43 12.16
CA ALA A 222 13.95 4.15 11.26
C ALA A 222 14.71 4.61 9.99
N PRO A 223 14.19 4.39 8.76
CA PRO A 223 14.87 4.77 7.52
C PRO A 223 15.11 6.28 7.40
N ALA A 224 14.42 7.10 8.21
CA ALA A 224 14.68 8.53 8.30
C ALA A 224 16.06 8.87 8.91
N MET A 225 16.70 7.94 9.64
CA MET A 225 18.01 8.11 10.27
C MET A 225 19.17 8.15 9.28
N ASP A 226 19.10 7.38 8.20
CA ASP A 226 20.17 7.33 7.19
C ASP A 226 20.34 8.69 6.49
N PHE A 227 19.27 9.49 6.41
CA PHE A 227 19.29 10.83 5.83
C PHE A 227 19.62 11.96 6.84
N MET A 228 19.84 11.63 8.11
CA MET A 228 20.24 12.57 9.17
C MET A 228 21.74 12.48 9.51
N GLN A 229 22.45 11.49 8.97
CA GLN A 229 23.91 11.49 9.01
C GLN A 229 24.42 12.61 8.10
N ALA A 230 25.16 13.56 8.66
CA ALA A 230 25.88 14.56 7.88
C ALA A 230 26.70 13.84 6.79
N PRO A 231 26.85 14.42 5.57
CA PRO A 231 27.74 13.84 4.57
C PRO A 231 29.10 13.64 5.20
N GLN A 232 29.57 12.38 5.26
CA GLN A 232 30.92 12.11 5.76
C GLN A 232 31.90 12.92 4.92
N PRO A 233 32.86 13.63 5.54
CA PRO A 233 33.94 14.22 4.77
C PRO A 233 34.64 13.11 3.98
N PRO A 234 35.01 13.35 2.71
CA PRO A 234 35.70 12.34 1.91
C PRO A 234 36.92 11.86 2.69
N ALA A 235 37.07 10.53 2.78
CA ALA A 235 38.21 9.91 3.43
C ALA A 235 39.51 10.53 2.90
N PRO A 236 40.49 10.84 3.78
CA PRO A 236 41.76 11.40 3.33
C PRO A 236 42.39 10.43 2.34
N SER A 237 42.57 10.89 1.11
CA SER A 237 43.24 10.15 0.05
C SER A 237 44.61 9.69 0.55
N GLU A 238 44.80 8.37 0.65
CA GLU A 238 46.10 7.78 0.98
C GLU A 238 47.19 8.35 0.04
N PRO A 239 48.33 8.79 0.57
CA PRO A 239 49.42 9.26 -0.28
C PRO A 239 49.96 8.10 -1.10
N ALA A 240 49.98 8.29 -2.42
CA ALA A 240 50.51 7.37 -3.41
C ALA A 240 51.89 6.84 -2.98
N ARG A 241 51.95 5.54 -2.65
CA ARG A 241 53.20 4.80 -2.56
C ARG A 241 53.88 4.84 -3.92
N ARG A 242 54.87 5.73 -4.05
CA ARG A 242 55.84 5.71 -5.15
C ARG A 242 56.59 4.38 -5.07
N LEU A 243 56.40 3.55 -6.09
CA LEU A 243 57.30 2.44 -6.40
C LEU A 243 58.66 3.04 -6.79
N ALA A 244 59.68 2.68 -6.03
CA ALA A 244 61.08 2.73 -6.39
C ALA A 244 61.63 1.30 -6.28
#